data_AF-A0A938NH03-F1
#
_entry.id   AF-A0A938NH03-F1
#
_cell.length_a   1.000
_cell.length_b   1.000
_cell.length_c   1.000
_cell.angle_alpha   90.00
_cell.angle_beta   90.00
_cell.angle_gamma   90.00
#
_symmetry.space_group_name_H-M   'P 1'
#
loop_
_entity.id
_entity.type
_entity.pdbx_description
1 polymer ?
#
loop_
_entity_poly.entity_id
_entity_poly.type
_entity_poly.pdbx_seq_one_letter_code
_entity_poly.pdbx_strand_id
1 'polypeptide(L)'
;TSRRVGLLGAGLLAVNPYHISRSQMVEVDILLTLLVVLGLLACARLQRAPCLRRSAAAGALIGIAASVKYPGALLLPTVPAAILLSLPKPGWKRIATWAGAATLAAALAFALTSPYVLLDHQAALRDLADERLHVQMGHFGESTASGWRFYLDSLRSGLLGWPAILLLLTGALALVLKRGRASLPPALFSLVYLAVLVGARLHAERYLLPLWPLALLLIAYAALELPRRIPGVAWRRAALLAAGALLLATLLRVPGETSRLHRALEQDTRLLASKWVAANVPAGSFIVSEQYGPEIYAPQMKLKCAPETAAAIDRLMDGQPYFGLLLMPLFQVMPERTAVFYDLALYRNADYLITSGSVSSRYEREPERFAAQLTFYRQLDAEYDLVQRFSPKEGAGPELRIYRSPGLALPLAKRSAFLPLAPVRVEGGAPTGSEELFFLEMGLLFETLKHPHAALESYRLALRYPFKRASSLRAVVLRAAECMVQAGEKEQAAAFLDDMIRRTATPELKERFRTARAELDGPDG
;
A
#
# COMPACT_ATOMS: atom_id res chain seq x y z
N THR A 1 18.13 -17.40 33.76
CA THR A 1 17.96 -17.94 32.40
C THR A 1 17.01 -17.09 31.57
N SER A 2 15.70 -16.98 31.86
CA SER A 2 14.77 -16.27 30.94
C SER A 2 15.00 -14.75 30.77
N ARG A 3 15.51 -14.04 31.79
CA ARG A 3 15.75 -12.58 31.70
C ARG A 3 16.86 -12.22 30.69
N ARG A 4 17.94 -13.00 30.64
CA ARG A 4 19.09 -12.73 29.73
C ARG A 4 18.69 -12.95 28.27
N VAL A 5 17.92 -14.00 27.99
CA VAL A 5 17.36 -14.26 26.65
C VAL A 5 16.43 -13.13 26.22
N GLY A 6 15.54 -12.68 27.12
CA GLY A 6 14.64 -11.55 26.85
C GLY A 6 15.39 -10.25 26.56
N LEU A 7 16.40 -9.91 27.37
CA LEU A 7 17.23 -8.72 27.17
C LEU A 7 18.01 -8.78 25.85
N LEU A 8 18.62 -9.91 25.52
CA LEU A 8 19.33 -10.06 24.24
C LEU A 8 18.37 -10.00 23.06
N GLY A 9 17.23 -10.71 23.11
CA GLY A 9 16.24 -10.66 22.03
C GLY A 9 15.68 -9.25 21.80
N ALA A 10 15.40 -8.51 22.87
CA ALA A 10 14.97 -7.12 22.79
C ALA A 10 16.09 -6.21 22.24
N GLY A 11 17.33 -6.40 22.68
CA GLY A 11 18.48 -5.66 22.18
C GLY A 11 18.73 -5.91 20.68
N LEU A 12 18.64 -7.17 20.25
CA LEU A 12 18.75 -7.55 18.83
C LEU A 12 17.65 -6.89 17.99
N LEU A 13 16.41 -6.83 18.49
CA LEU A 13 15.31 -6.16 17.79
C LEU A 13 15.54 -4.65 17.70
N ALA A 14 15.99 -4.03 18.80
CA ALA A 14 16.21 -2.58 18.89
C ALA A 14 17.28 -2.08 17.91
N VAL A 15 18.30 -2.88 17.62
CA VAL A 15 19.39 -2.52 16.69
C VAL A 15 19.25 -3.17 15.31
N ASN A 16 18.13 -3.83 15.02
CA ASN A 16 17.93 -4.54 13.75
C ASN A 16 17.67 -3.54 12.60
N PRO A 17 18.52 -3.44 11.56
CA PRO A 17 18.38 -2.48 10.47
C PRO A 17 17.05 -2.56 9.77
N TYR A 18 16.56 -3.79 9.56
CA TYR A 18 15.32 -4.04 8.86
C TYR A 18 14.09 -3.59 9.67
N HIS A 19 14.09 -3.83 10.98
CA HIS A 19 13.05 -3.31 11.86
C HIS A 19 13.11 -1.78 11.95
N ILE A 20 14.32 -1.21 12.05
CA ILE A 20 14.53 0.25 12.10
C ILE A 20 14.03 0.91 10.81
N SER A 21 14.39 0.37 9.64
CA SER A 21 14.00 0.93 8.34
C SER A 21 12.49 0.96 8.16
N ARG A 22 11.81 -0.13 8.53
CA ARG A 22 10.35 -0.23 8.47
C ARG A 22 9.66 0.63 9.52
N SER A 23 10.30 0.87 10.67
CA SER A 23 9.78 1.78 11.71
C SER A 23 9.83 3.26 11.32
N GLN A 24 10.63 3.62 10.31
CA GLN A 24 10.69 4.99 9.77
C GLN A 24 9.63 5.26 8.69
N MET A 25 8.94 4.23 8.23
CA MET A 25 7.90 4.32 7.22
C MET A 25 6.52 4.32 7.88
N VAL A 26 5.58 5.09 7.31
CA VAL A 26 4.17 5.04 7.75
C VAL A 26 3.54 3.77 7.18
N GLU A 27 3.77 2.64 7.86
CA GLU A 27 3.26 1.31 7.52
C GLU A 27 2.51 0.69 8.70
N VAL A 28 1.49 -0.12 8.39
CA VAL A 28 0.68 -0.82 9.42
C VAL A 28 1.39 -2.03 10.03
N ASP A 29 2.43 -2.56 9.38
CA ASP A 29 3.07 -3.82 9.75
C ASP A 29 3.85 -3.73 11.09
N ILE A 30 4.40 -2.57 11.42
CA ILE A 30 5.08 -2.34 12.71
C ILE A 30 4.08 -2.31 13.88
N LEU A 31 2.97 -1.61 13.71
CA LEU A 31 1.90 -1.58 14.71
C LEU A 31 1.29 -2.98 14.91
N LEU A 32 1.07 -3.72 13.82
CA LEU A 32 0.66 -5.13 13.87
C LEU A 32 1.66 -5.97 14.66
N THR A 33 2.96 -5.80 14.40
CA THR A 33 4.03 -6.54 15.08
C THR A 33 4.00 -6.30 16.60
N LEU A 34 3.82 -5.05 17.03
CA LEU A 34 3.66 -4.71 18.44
C LEU A 34 2.43 -5.41 19.04
N LEU A 35 1.28 -5.34 18.39
CA LEU A 35 0.03 -5.93 18.87
C LEU A 35 0.11 -7.47 18.91
N VAL A 36 0.84 -8.10 17.99
CA VAL A 36 1.15 -9.53 18.01
C VAL A 36 1.97 -9.90 19.24
N VAL A 37 3.02 -9.14 19.56
CA VAL A 37 3.82 -9.37 20.77
C VAL A 37 2.96 -9.19 22.04
N LEU A 38 2.13 -8.15 22.09
CA LEU A 38 1.23 -7.89 23.22
C LEU A 38 0.16 -8.99 23.37
N GLY A 39 -0.42 -9.47 22.26
CA GLY A 39 -1.38 -10.57 22.24
C GLY A 39 -0.76 -11.87 22.76
N LEU A 40 0.43 -12.23 22.28
CA LEU A 40 1.17 -13.40 22.77
C LEU A 40 1.56 -13.27 24.25
N LEU A 41 1.92 -12.06 24.69
CA LEU A 41 2.19 -11.78 26.10
C LEU A 41 0.92 -11.93 26.96
N ALA A 42 -0.24 -11.48 26.47
CA ALA A 42 -1.52 -11.68 27.13
C ALA A 42 -1.88 -13.18 27.22
N CYS A 43 -1.65 -13.95 26.16
CA CYS A 43 -1.80 -15.41 26.17
C CYS A 43 -0.85 -16.08 27.18
N ALA A 44 0.39 -15.63 27.29
CA ALA A 44 1.33 -16.14 28.29
C ALA A 44 0.88 -15.81 29.73
N ARG A 45 0.29 -14.63 29.97
CA ARG A 45 -0.28 -14.26 31.28
C ARG A 45 -1.54 -15.05 31.60
N LEU A 46 -2.41 -15.27 30.62
CA LEU A 46 -3.55 -16.17 30.72
C LEU A 46 -3.07 -17.58 31.09
N GLN A 47 -1.96 -18.02 30.47
CA GLN A 47 -1.45 -19.36 30.72
C GLN A 47 -0.98 -19.58 32.16
N ARG A 48 -0.32 -18.56 32.73
CA ARG A 48 0.24 -18.63 34.09
C ARG A 48 -0.80 -18.53 35.19
N ALA A 49 -1.81 -17.67 35.01
CA ALA A 49 -2.93 -17.61 35.94
C ALA A 49 -4.23 -17.46 35.14
N PRO A 50 -4.90 -18.59 34.85
CA PRO A 50 -6.06 -18.63 33.97
C PRO A 50 -7.29 -17.95 34.58
N CYS A 51 -7.86 -16.95 33.89
CA CYS A 51 -9.13 -16.35 34.26
C CYS A 51 -9.84 -15.69 33.09
N LEU A 52 -11.17 -15.50 33.22
CA LEU A 52 -12.04 -14.91 32.19
C LEU A 52 -11.54 -13.53 31.72
N ARG A 53 -11.17 -12.65 32.67
CA ARG A 53 -10.68 -11.29 32.38
C ARG A 53 -9.44 -11.30 31.50
N ARG A 54 -8.50 -12.22 31.74
CA ARG A 54 -7.27 -12.33 30.93
C ARG A 54 -7.56 -12.92 29.55
N SER A 55 -8.55 -13.80 29.45
CA SER A 55 -9.02 -14.31 28.16
C SER A 55 -9.63 -13.19 27.32
N ALA A 56 -10.53 -12.40 27.92
CA ALA A 56 -11.12 -11.23 27.28
C ALA A 56 -10.06 -10.18 26.90
N ALA A 57 -9.08 -9.90 27.76
CA ALA A 57 -7.99 -8.97 27.46
C ALA A 57 -7.11 -9.45 26.29
N ALA A 58 -6.81 -10.76 26.21
CA ALA A 58 -6.12 -11.33 25.06
C ALA A 58 -6.97 -11.19 23.80
N GLY A 59 -8.27 -11.50 23.87
CA GLY A 59 -9.23 -11.28 22.80
C GLY A 59 -9.25 -9.85 22.28
N ALA A 60 -9.38 -8.86 23.18
CA ALA A 60 -9.41 -7.45 22.81
C ALA A 60 -8.15 -7.02 22.04
N LEU A 61 -6.95 -7.41 22.51
CA LEU A 61 -5.71 -7.13 21.80
C LEU A 61 -5.67 -7.77 20.40
N ILE A 62 -6.21 -8.99 20.25
CA ILE A 62 -6.31 -9.68 18.96
C ILE A 62 -7.29 -8.96 18.03
N GLY A 63 -8.42 -8.46 18.56
CA GLY A 63 -9.38 -7.65 17.80
C GLY A 63 -8.75 -6.36 17.27
N ILE A 64 -8.00 -5.64 18.11
CA ILE A 64 -7.26 -4.43 17.71
C ILE A 64 -6.19 -4.80 16.66
N ALA A 65 -5.47 -5.91 16.84
CA ALA A 65 -4.48 -6.38 15.86
C ALA A 65 -5.12 -6.66 14.50
N ALA A 66 -6.28 -7.34 14.48
CA ALA A 66 -7.05 -7.63 13.28
C ALA A 66 -7.58 -6.37 12.58
N SER A 67 -7.90 -5.34 13.37
CA SER A 67 -8.36 -4.02 12.89
C SER A 67 -7.22 -3.23 12.22
N VAL A 68 -5.99 -3.34 12.74
CA VAL A 68 -4.80 -2.78 12.07
C VAL A 68 -4.51 -3.51 10.76
N LYS A 69 -4.58 -4.85 10.77
CA LYS A 69 -4.45 -5.69 9.58
C LYS A 69 -5.06 -7.05 9.84
N TYR A 70 -5.89 -7.56 8.91
CA TYR A 70 -6.62 -8.82 9.10
C TYR A 70 -5.78 -10.04 9.54
N PRO A 71 -4.50 -10.22 9.13
CA PRO A 71 -3.65 -11.30 9.65
C PRO A 71 -3.45 -11.28 11.18
N GLY A 72 -3.72 -10.17 11.87
CA GLY A 72 -3.75 -10.12 13.34
C GLY A 72 -4.76 -11.10 13.95
N ALA A 73 -5.85 -11.42 13.24
CA ALA A 73 -6.84 -12.41 13.68
C ALA A 73 -6.25 -13.83 13.80
N LEU A 74 -5.13 -14.12 13.15
CA LEU A 74 -4.43 -15.42 13.23
C LEU A 74 -3.88 -15.73 14.63
N LEU A 75 -3.93 -14.77 15.56
CA LEU A 75 -3.67 -15.01 16.98
C LEU A 75 -4.81 -15.71 17.70
N LEU A 76 -6.06 -15.67 17.21
CA LEU A 76 -7.22 -16.23 17.90
C LEU A 76 -7.03 -17.69 18.36
N PRO A 77 -6.47 -18.62 17.55
CA PRO A 77 -6.22 -20.00 17.97
C PRO A 77 -5.25 -20.15 19.16
N THR A 78 -4.43 -19.14 19.45
CA THR A 78 -3.47 -19.19 20.57
C THR A 78 -4.15 -19.11 21.94
N VAL A 79 -5.36 -18.54 22.02
CA VAL A 79 -6.12 -18.41 23.26
C VAL A 79 -6.62 -19.77 23.78
N PRO A 80 -7.39 -20.57 23.01
CA PRO A 80 -7.79 -21.90 23.47
C PRO A 80 -6.57 -22.79 23.72
N ALA A 81 -5.49 -22.66 22.93
CA ALA A 81 -4.24 -23.36 23.20
C ALA A 81 -3.66 -22.98 24.56
N ALA A 82 -3.59 -21.69 24.91
CA ALA A 82 -3.13 -21.24 26.22
C ALA A 82 -3.99 -21.82 27.35
N ILE A 83 -5.32 -21.81 27.21
CA ILE A 83 -6.26 -22.34 28.22
C ILE A 83 -6.07 -23.84 28.46
N LEU A 84 -6.03 -24.63 27.38
CA LEU A 84 -5.81 -26.08 27.42
C LEU A 84 -4.49 -26.44 28.12
N LEU A 85 -3.48 -25.60 27.94
CA LEU A 85 -2.17 -25.82 28.53
C LEU A 85 -2.05 -25.38 29.98
N SER A 86 -2.96 -24.54 30.46
CA SER A 86 -2.96 -23.98 31.83
C SER A 86 -3.63 -24.89 32.85
N LEU A 87 -4.58 -25.70 32.40
CA LEU A 87 -5.47 -26.45 33.26
C LEU A 87 -5.14 -27.96 33.18
N PRO A 88 -5.06 -28.69 34.32
CA PRO A 88 -4.75 -30.12 34.32
C PRO A 88 -5.84 -30.98 33.68
N LYS A 89 -7.11 -30.62 33.89
CA LYS A 89 -8.32 -31.26 33.34
C LYS A 89 -9.36 -30.20 33.00
N PRO A 90 -9.18 -29.43 31.92
CA PRO A 90 -10.14 -28.39 31.58
C PRO A 90 -11.45 -29.02 31.12
N GLY A 91 -12.55 -28.70 31.80
CA GLY A 91 -13.89 -29.03 31.28
C GLY A 91 -14.18 -28.23 30.01
N TRP A 92 -14.74 -28.88 28.99
CA TRP A 92 -15.05 -28.26 27.69
C TRP A 92 -15.87 -26.97 27.84
N LYS A 93 -16.82 -26.93 28.78
CA LYS A 93 -17.62 -25.73 29.08
C LYS A 93 -16.75 -24.54 29.45
N ARG A 94 -15.74 -24.73 30.31
CA ARG A 94 -14.84 -23.64 30.73
C ARG A 94 -13.99 -23.13 29.58
N ILE A 95 -13.48 -24.03 28.74
CA ILE A 95 -12.73 -23.64 27.53
C ILE A 95 -13.65 -22.85 26.60
N ALA A 96 -14.86 -23.34 26.33
CA ALA A 96 -15.83 -22.68 25.47
C ALA A 96 -16.22 -21.29 26.00
N THR A 97 -16.48 -21.15 27.31
CA THR A 97 -16.79 -19.84 27.90
C THR A 97 -15.64 -18.86 27.76
N TRP A 98 -14.41 -19.29 27.99
CA TRP A 98 -13.26 -18.37 27.96
C TRP A 98 -12.79 -18.05 26.55
N ALA A 99 -12.80 -19.04 25.64
CA ALA A 99 -12.58 -18.83 24.23
C ALA A 99 -13.68 -17.94 23.65
N GLY A 100 -14.94 -18.18 24.01
CA GLY A 100 -16.08 -17.33 23.65
C GLY A 100 -15.92 -15.90 24.15
N ALA A 101 -15.48 -15.70 25.39
CA ALA A 101 -15.19 -14.37 25.93
C ALA A 101 -14.04 -13.67 25.20
N ALA A 102 -13.00 -14.40 24.78
CA ALA A 102 -11.93 -13.84 23.98
C ALA A 102 -12.42 -13.46 22.57
N THR A 103 -13.18 -14.33 21.91
CA THR A 103 -13.76 -14.06 20.59
C THR A 103 -14.71 -12.87 20.63
N LEU A 104 -15.58 -12.80 21.64
CA LEU A 104 -16.49 -11.66 21.82
C LEU A 104 -15.70 -10.36 22.07
N ALA A 105 -14.70 -10.39 22.95
CA ALA A 105 -13.86 -9.23 23.20
C ALA A 105 -13.07 -8.81 21.95
N ALA A 106 -12.61 -9.76 21.13
CA ALA A 106 -11.97 -9.49 19.85
C ALA A 106 -12.92 -8.82 18.87
N ALA A 107 -14.14 -9.36 18.72
CA ALA A 107 -15.16 -8.78 17.84
C ALA A 107 -15.56 -7.37 18.28
N LEU A 108 -15.78 -7.15 19.58
CA LEU A 108 -16.10 -5.83 20.12
C LEU A 108 -14.95 -4.84 19.93
N ALA A 109 -13.72 -5.24 20.24
CA ALA A 109 -12.56 -4.35 20.06
C ALA A 109 -12.36 -4.01 18.58
N PHE A 110 -12.46 -4.99 17.68
CA PHE A 110 -12.41 -4.77 16.24
C PHE A 110 -13.52 -3.82 15.76
N ALA A 111 -14.76 -4.03 16.20
CA ALA A 111 -15.88 -3.17 15.84
C ALA A 111 -15.69 -1.73 16.34
N LEU A 112 -15.15 -1.55 17.55
CA LEU A 112 -14.86 -0.23 18.11
C LEU A 112 -13.73 0.50 17.39
N THR A 113 -12.70 -0.23 16.93
CA THR A 113 -11.55 0.37 16.22
C THR A 113 -11.71 0.39 14.69
N SER A 114 -12.74 -0.27 14.16
CA SER A 114 -13.10 -0.26 12.73
C SER A 114 -14.63 -0.15 12.55
N PRO A 115 -15.27 0.93 13.05
CA PRO A 115 -16.73 1.05 13.05
C PRO A 115 -17.34 1.08 11.64
N TYR A 116 -16.61 1.57 10.63
CA TYR A 116 -17.09 1.63 9.25
C TYR A 116 -17.33 0.27 8.61
N VAL A 117 -16.72 -0.80 9.13
CA VAL A 117 -17.04 -2.17 8.72
C VAL A 117 -18.50 -2.51 9.04
N LEU A 118 -19.07 -1.89 10.08
CA LEU A 118 -20.48 -2.05 10.47
C LEU A 118 -21.37 -0.96 9.87
N LEU A 119 -20.93 0.30 9.91
CA LEU A 119 -21.72 1.43 9.44
C LEU A 119 -21.97 1.39 7.92
N ASP A 120 -21.00 0.91 7.15
CA ASP A 120 -21.13 0.68 5.70
C ASP A 120 -20.66 -0.74 5.35
N HIS A 121 -21.40 -1.72 5.86
CA HIS A 121 -21.10 -3.14 5.64
C HIS A 121 -21.09 -3.53 4.15
N GLN A 122 -21.87 -2.84 3.31
CA GLN A 122 -21.88 -3.13 1.86
C GLN A 122 -20.58 -2.69 1.20
N ALA A 123 -20.05 -1.51 1.55
CA ALA A 123 -18.72 -1.10 1.09
C ALA A 123 -17.65 -2.06 1.63
N ALA A 124 -17.71 -2.39 2.91
CA ALA A 124 -16.75 -3.30 3.53
C ALA A 124 -16.71 -4.69 2.85
N LEU A 125 -17.87 -5.26 2.50
CA LEU A 125 -17.94 -6.54 1.78
C LEU A 125 -17.39 -6.45 0.35
N ARG A 126 -17.62 -5.34 -0.35
CA ARG A 126 -17.05 -5.09 -1.68
C ARG A 126 -15.53 -4.96 -1.59
N ASP A 127 -15.02 -4.13 -0.69
CA ASP A 127 -13.59 -3.90 -0.51
C ASP A 127 -12.86 -5.20 -0.09
N LEU A 128 -13.49 -6.02 0.77
CA LEU A 128 -12.94 -7.33 1.15
C LEU A 128 -12.92 -8.33 -0.03
N ALA A 129 -13.92 -8.28 -0.91
CA ALA A 129 -13.95 -9.10 -2.12
C ALA A 129 -12.84 -8.68 -3.09
N ASP A 130 -12.63 -7.37 -3.27
CA ASP A 130 -11.55 -6.81 -4.07
C ASP A 130 -10.17 -7.20 -3.51
N GLU A 131 -9.97 -7.08 -2.20
CA GLU A 131 -8.73 -7.48 -1.53
C GLU A 131 -8.47 -8.99 -1.67
N ARG A 132 -9.52 -9.81 -1.56
CA ARG A 132 -9.40 -11.26 -1.78
C ARG A 132 -8.95 -11.57 -3.21
N LEU A 133 -9.56 -10.95 -4.21
CA LEU A 133 -9.18 -11.11 -5.62
C LEU A 133 -7.73 -10.65 -5.85
N HIS A 134 -7.36 -9.53 -5.22
CA HIS A 134 -6.01 -8.97 -5.28
C HIS A 134 -4.95 -9.92 -4.71
N VAL A 135 -5.17 -10.48 -3.52
CA VAL A 135 -4.27 -11.47 -2.90
C VAL A 135 -4.20 -12.79 -3.70
N GLN A 136 -5.31 -13.19 -4.34
CA GLN A 136 -5.38 -14.41 -5.15
C GLN A 136 -4.72 -14.27 -6.52
N MET A 137 -4.76 -13.09 -7.14
CA MET A 137 -4.16 -12.87 -8.45
C MET A 137 -2.71 -12.38 -8.39
N GLY A 138 -2.28 -11.86 -7.24
CA GLY A 138 -0.93 -11.32 -7.05
C GLY A 138 -0.79 -9.91 -7.63
N HIS A 139 0.41 -9.34 -7.57
CA HIS A 139 0.73 -8.05 -8.19
C HIS A 139 1.37 -8.25 -9.56
N PHE A 140 1.02 -7.36 -10.48
CA PHE A 140 1.64 -7.34 -11.79
C PHE A 140 3.16 -7.20 -11.66
N GLY A 141 3.94 -8.09 -12.28
CA GLY A 141 5.40 -8.04 -12.26
C GLY A 141 6.08 -8.60 -11.01
N GLU A 142 5.33 -9.15 -10.04
CA GLU A 142 5.91 -9.98 -8.97
C GLU A 142 6.32 -11.37 -9.48
N SER A 143 7.31 -11.97 -8.82
CA SER A 143 7.83 -13.30 -9.18
C SER A 143 6.76 -14.38 -8.98
N THR A 144 6.63 -15.30 -9.94
CA THR A 144 5.82 -16.53 -9.80
C THR A 144 6.48 -17.58 -8.91
N ALA A 145 7.63 -17.26 -8.29
CA ALA A 145 8.29 -18.15 -7.35
C ALA A 145 7.36 -18.50 -6.19
N SER A 146 7.39 -19.78 -5.79
CA SER A 146 6.65 -20.25 -4.62
C SER A 146 7.04 -19.43 -3.38
N GLY A 147 6.08 -19.02 -2.56
CA GLY A 147 6.32 -18.16 -1.40
C GLY A 147 7.43 -18.61 -0.46
N TRP A 148 7.61 -19.92 -0.25
CA TRP A 148 8.69 -20.43 0.58
C TRP A 148 10.09 -20.10 0.02
N ARG A 149 10.27 -20.11 -1.30
CA ARG A 149 11.54 -19.73 -1.95
C ARG A 149 11.81 -18.25 -1.73
N PHE A 150 10.81 -17.41 -1.98
CA PHE A 150 10.90 -15.98 -1.75
C PHE A 150 11.34 -15.64 -0.33
N TYR A 151 10.68 -16.21 0.69
CA TYR A 151 11.04 -15.92 2.08
C TYR A 151 12.37 -16.54 2.50
N LEU A 152 12.74 -17.71 1.98
CA LEU A 152 14.06 -18.30 2.24
C LEU A 152 15.18 -17.42 1.67
N ASP A 153 15.02 -16.95 0.43
CA ASP A 153 15.96 -16.04 -0.20
C ASP A 153 16.03 -14.71 0.56
N SER A 154 14.89 -14.14 0.93
CA SER A 154 14.81 -12.91 1.73
C SER A 154 15.56 -13.05 3.07
N LEU A 155 15.34 -14.14 3.79
CA LEU A 155 16.04 -14.41 5.06
C LEU A 155 17.56 -14.57 4.86
N ARG A 156 17.96 -15.27 3.80
CA ARG A 156 19.36 -15.56 3.46
C ARG A 156 20.13 -14.30 3.06
N SER A 157 19.60 -13.51 2.12
CA SER A 157 20.35 -12.45 1.44
C SER A 157 20.09 -11.08 2.02
N GLY A 158 18.84 -10.77 2.36
CA GLY A 158 18.39 -9.43 2.72
C GLY A 158 18.25 -9.18 4.22
N LEU A 159 17.83 -10.18 5.01
CA LEU A 159 17.31 -9.91 6.36
C LEU A 159 18.19 -10.43 7.52
N LEU A 160 18.55 -11.71 7.55
CA LEU A 160 19.24 -12.35 8.68
C LEU A 160 20.66 -12.83 8.34
N GLY A 161 20.84 -13.38 7.13
CA GLY A 161 22.04 -14.12 6.78
C GLY A 161 22.04 -15.56 7.34
N TRP A 162 22.80 -16.44 6.70
CA TRP A 162 22.90 -17.85 7.11
C TRP A 162 23.28 -18.09 8.58
N PRO A 163 24.21 -17.32 9.21
CA PRO A 163 24.52 -17.47 10.64
C PRO A 163 23.30 -17.38 11.57
N ALA A 164 22.46 -16.36 11.36
CA ALA A 164 21.27 -16.14 12.17
C ALA A 164 20.16 -17.16 11.85
N ILE A 165 20.06 -17.64 10.60
CA ILE A 165 19.14 -18.72 10.22
C ILE A 165 19.49 -20.01 10.98
N LEU A 166 20.78 -20.37 11.09
CA LEU A 166 21.20 -21.56 11.85
C LEU A 166 20.83 -21.43 13.34
N LEU A 167 21.05 -20.25 13.94
CA LEU A 167 20.64 -19.99 15.33
C LEU A 167 19.10 -20.01 15.49
N LEU A 168 18.35 -19.51 14.51
CA LEU A 168 16.90 -19.55 14.52
C LEU A 168 16.38 -20.99 14.47
N LEU A 169 16.88 -21.81 13.54
CA LEU A 169 16.47 -23.20 13.39
C LEU A 169 16.83 -24.04 14.61
N THR A 170 18.03 -23.85 15.17
CA THR A 170 18.45 -24.55 16.40
C THR A 170 17.62 -24.11 17.61
N GLY A 171 17.30 -22.83 17.73
CA GLY A 171 16.40 -22.30 18.76
C GLY A 171 14.99 -22.88 18.64
N ALA A 172 14.44 -22.89 17.43
CA ALA A 172 13.11 -23.46 17.12
C ALA A 172 13.06 -24.96 17.43
N LEU A 173 14.05 -25.73 16.96
CA LEU A 173 14.15 -27.16 17.23
C LEU A 173 14.24 -27.43 18.74
N ALA A 174 15.09 -26.71 19.46
CA ALA A 174 15.21 -26.87 20.90
C ALA A 174 13.92 -26.52 21.66
N LEU A 175 13.09 -25.61 21.13
CA LEU A 175 11.79 -25.27 21.69
C LEU A 175 10.79 -26.43 21.53
N VAL A 176 10.74 -27.02 20.33
CA VAL A 176 9.90 -28.19 20.02
C VAL A 176 10.31 -29.39 20.87
N LEU A 177 11.60 -29.69 20.94
CA LEU A 177 12.14 -30.82 21.69
C LEU A 177 11.92 -30.69 23.21
N LYS A 178 11.92 -29.47 23.75
CA LYS A 178 11.66 -29.25 25.18
C LYS A 178 10.21 -29.52 25.60
N ARG A 179 9.27 -29.66 24.66
CA ARG A 179 7.83 -29.88 24.90
C ARG A 179 7.25 -28.94 25.98
N GLY A 180 7.76 -27.71 26.06
CA GLY A 180 7.34 -26.76 27.07
C GLY A 180 5.91 -26.29 26.80
N ARG A 181 4.97 -26.51 27.72
CA ARG A 181 3.60 -25.98 27.59
C ARG A 181 3.61 -24.46 27.35
N ALA A 182 4.56 -23.76 27.97
CA ALA A 182 4.72 -22.31 27.84
C ALA A 182 5.10 -21.80 26.45
N SER A 183 5.64 -22.66 25.58
CA SER A 183 6.11 -22.27 24.25
C SER A 183 5.14 -22.58 23.11
N LEU A 184 4.04 -23.28 23.39
CA LEU A 184 3.11 -23.70 22.35
C LEU A 184 2.30 -22.54 21.73
N PRO A 185 1.79 -21.54 22.48
CA PRO A 185 1.07 -20.42 21.86
C PRO A 185 1.88 -19.62 20.82
N PRO A 186 3.12 -19.17 21.09
CA PRO A 186 3.92 -18.48 20.07
C PRO A 186 4.34 -19.41 18.93
N ALA A 187 4.57 -20.70 19.19
CA ALA A 187 4.84 -21.67 18.12
C ALA A 187 3.62 -21.89 17.21
N LEU A 188 2.43 -22.02 17.79
CA LEU A 188 1.17 -22.16 17.05
C LEU A 188 0.91 -20.95 16.18
N PHE A 189 1.05 -19.74 16.74
CA PHE A 189 0.95 -18.51 15.94
C PHE A 189 1.95 -18.51 14.78
N SER A 190 3.22 -18.81 15.07
CA SER A 190 4.28 -18.81 14.04
C SER A 190 3.96 -19.78 12.91
N LEU A 191 3.47 -20.98 13.22
CA LEU A 191 3.11 -21.99 12.23
C LEU A 191 1.90 -21.56 11.40
N VAL A 192 0.82 -21.09 12.04
CA VAL A 192 -0.39 -20.64 11.35
C VAL A 192 -0.07 -19.44 10.45
N TYR A 193 0.68 -18.47 10.96
CA TYR A 193 1.06 -17.28 10.21
C TYR A 193 1.98 -17.62 9.04
N LEU A 194 3.01 -18.45 9.24
CA LEU A 194 3.88 -18.92 8.16
C LEU A 194 3.12 -19.70 7.09
N ALA A 195 2.15 -20.54 7.47
CA ALA A 195 1.34 -21.30 6.51
C ALA A 195 0.54 -20.38 5.60
N VAL A 196 -0.10 -19.35 6.15
CA VAL A 196 -0.81 -18.31 5.37
C VAL A 196 0.17 -17.55 4.48
N LEU A 197 1.31 -17.15 5.05
CA LEU A 197 2.31 -16.34 4.37
C LEU A 197 2.93 -17.05 3.15
N VAL A 198 3.28 -18.33 3.31
CA VAL A 198 3.86 -19.17 2.24
C VAL A 198 2.82 -19.58 1.20
N GLY A 199 1.55 -19.73 1.62
CA GLY A 199 0.44 -20.10 0.74
C GLY A 199 -0.15 -18.93 -0.07
N ALA A 200 0.14 -17.69 0.30
CA ALA A 200 -0.28 -16.51 -0.46
C ALA A 200 0.46 -16.43 -1.82
N ARG A 201 -0.09 -15.68 -2.77
CA ARG A 201 0.61 -15.32 -4.03
C ARG A 201 1.27 -13.94 -3.97
N LEU A 202 0.91 -13.13 -2.98
CA LEU A 202 1.50 -11.82 -2.73
C LEU A 202 2.65 -11.98 -1.75
N HIS A 203 3.84 -11.53 -2.14
CA HIS A 203 5.07 -11.76 -1.38
C HIS A 203 5.81 -10.45 -1.11
N ALA A 204 6.00 -10.13 0.16
CA ALA A 204 6.79 -8.98 0.57
C ALA A 204 7.54 -9.29 1.86
N GLU A 205 8.80 -8.85 1.95
CA GLU A 205 9.63 -9.04 3.15
C GLU A 205 8.95 -8.53 4.41
N ARG A 206 8.17 -7.43 4.32
CA ARG A 206 7.51 -6.78 5.46
C ARG A 206 6.49 -7.68 6.15
N TYR A 207 5.97 -8.69 5.44
CA TYR A 207 5.06 -9.65 6.03
C TYR A 207 5.74 -10.61 7.01
N LEU A 208 7.08 -10.66 7.07
CA LEU A 208 7.79 -11.39 8.14
C LEU A 208 7.85 -10.62 9.47
N LEU A 209 7.53 -9.32 9.49
CA LEU A 209 7.68 -8.47 10.68
C LEU A 209 6.94 -9.01 11.92
N PRO A 210 5.69 -9.52 11.83
CA PRO A 210 5.00 -10.09 12.98
C PRO A 210 5.71 -11.30 13.63
N LEU A 211 6.56 -11.99 12.89
CA LEU A 211 7.37 -13.12 13.38
C LEU A 211 8.76 -12.69 13.86
N TRP A 212 9.19 -11.48 13.51
CA TRP A 212 10.54 -10.99 13.76
C TRP A 212 10.94 -11.00 15.24
N PRO A 213 10.10 -10.51 16.19
CA PRO A 213 10.44 -10.56 17.60
C PRO A 213 10.61 -12.00 18.12
N LEU A 214 9.79 -12.93 17.65
CA LEU A 214 9.90 -14.35 18.02
C LEU A 214 11.16 -14.99 17.45
N ALA A 215 11.49 -14.69 16.19
CA ALA A 215 12.71 -15.18 15.55
C ALA A 215 13.97 -14.72 16.31
N LEU A 216 14.04 -13.43 16.68
CA LEU A 216 15.18 -12.88 17.43
C LEU A 216 15.26 -13.43 18.86
N LEU A 217 14.12 -13.72 19.51
CA LEU A 217 14.09 -14.42 20.79
C LEU A 217 14.62 -15.85 20.69
N LEU A 218 14.28 -16.58 19.61
CA LEU A 218 14.79 -17.92 19.34
C LEU A 218 16.30 -17.91 19.09
N ILE A 219 16.79 -16.95 18.31
CA ILE A 219 18.23 -16.73 18.09
C ILE A 219 18.93 -16.45 19.42
N ALA A 220 18.41 -15.54 20.24
CA ALA A 220 18.95 -15.23 21.55
C ALA A 220 18.97 -16.45 22.49
N TYR A 221 17.92 -17.27 22.45
CA TYR A 221 17.83 -18.50 23.22
C TYR A 221 18.87 -19.53 22.77
N ALA A 222 19.00 -19.74 21.46
CA ALA A 222 20.00 -20.64 20.88
C ALA A 222 21.41 -20.21 21.27
N ALA A 223 21.71 -18.91 21.15
CA ALA A 223 23.05 -18.40 21.40
C ALA A 223 23.45 -18.41 22.89
N LEU A 224 22.50 -18.16 23.81
CA LEU A 224 22.82 -18.03 25.24
C LEU A 224 22.58 -19.29 26.06
N GLU A 225 21.55 -20.08 25.74
CA GLU A 225 21.09 -21.15 26.64
C GLU A 225 21.35 -22.57 26.14
N LEU A 226 21.50 -22.79 24.83
CA LEU A 226 21.88 -24.12 24.33
C LEU A 226 23.34 -24.47 24.65
N PRO A 227 24.33 -23.58 24.41
CA PRO A 227 25.73 -23.86 24.77
C PRO A 227 25.93 -24.19 26.25
N ARG A 228 25.14 -23.57 27.14
CA ARG A 228 25.25 -23.80 28.60
C ARG A 228 24.85 -25.20 29.04
N ARG A 229 24.14 -25.95 28.19
CA ARG A 229 23.74 -27.35 28.47
C ARG A 229 24.75 -28.37 27.96
N ILE A 230 25.77 -27.94 27.22
CA ILE A 230 26.81 -28.83 26.71
C ILE A 230 27.69 -29.27 27.89
N PRO A 231 27.87 -30.59 28.11
CA PRO A 231 28.76 -31.10 29.13
C PRO A 231 30.23 -30.79 28.78
N GLY A 232 31.04 -30.51 29.81
CA GLY A 232 32.46 -30.18 29.64
C GLY A 232 32.72 -28.68 29.44
N VAL A 233 33.65 -28.13 30.22
CA VAL A 233 33.95 -26.69 30.24
C VAL A 233 34.51 -26.20 28.90
N ALA A 234 35.37 -27.01 28.26
CA ALA A 234 35.98 -26.68 26.97
C ALA A 234 34.94 -26.56 25.85
N TRP A 235 34.09 -27.59 25.68
CA TRP A 235 33.02 -27.59 24.67
C TRP A 235 31.97 -26.51 24.89
N ARG A 236 31.60 -26.25 26.16
CA ARG A 236 30.71 -25.14 26.51
C ARG A 236 31.31 -23.78 26.13
N ARG A 237 32.61 -23.57 26.40
CA ARG A 237 33.31 -22.33 26.01
C ARG A 237 33.36 -22.19 24.49
N ALA A 238 33.75 -23.24 23.78
CA ALA A 238 33.79 -23.25 22.31
C ALA A 238 32.42 -22.92 21.69
N ALA A 239 31.34 -23.52 22.19
CA ALA A 239 29.99 -23.25 21.72
C ALA A 239 29.50 -21.83 22.03
N LEU A 240 29.83 -21.28 23.21
CA LEU A 240 29.53 -19.88 23.53
C LEU A 240 30.30 -18.90 22.63
N LEU A 241 31.58 -19.19 22.35
CA LEU A 241 32.40 -18.39 21.43
C LEU A 241 31.85 -18.47 20.01
N ALA A 242 31.49 -19.67 19.53
CA ALA A 242 30.88 -19.85 18.21
C ALA A 242 29.54 -19.11 18.10
N ALA A 243 28.66 -19.23 19.09
CA ALA A 243 27.40 -18.49 19.15
C ALA A 243 27.62 -16.98 19.19
N GLY A 244 28.59 -16.51 19.98
CA GLY A 244 28.99 -15.10 20.05
C GLY A 244 29.53 -14.59 18.72
N ALA A 245 30.35 -15.39 18.02
CA ALA A 245 30.88 -15.06 16.70
C ALA A 245 29.77 -15.01 15.63
N LEU A 246 28.81 -15.93 15.65
CA LEU A 246 27.66 -15.91 14.75
C LEU A 246 26.78 -14.68 15.00
N LEU A 247 26.50 -14.34 16.26
CA LEU A 247 25.78 -13.11 16.61
C LEU A 247 26.55 -11.85 16.18
N LEU A 248 27.86 -11.80 16.43
CA LEU A 248 28.70 -10.69 16.01
C LEU A 248 28.70 -10.56 14.49
N ALA A 249 28.80 -11.66 13.74
CA ALA A 249 28.72 -11.66 12.28
C ALA A 249 27.37 -11.09 11.78
N THR A 250 26.26 -11.39 12.45
CA THR A 250 24.96 -10.76 12.14
C THR A 250 24.96 -9.27 12.46
N LEU A 251 25.52 -8.86 13.61
CA LEU A 251 25.57 -7.46 14.04
C LEU A 251 26.53 -6.60 13.21
N LEU A 252 27.63 -7.15 12.70
CA LEU A 252 28.57 -6.41 11.85
C LEU A 252 27.98 -6.03 10.49
N ARG A 253 26.86 -6.66 10.08
CA ARG A 253 26.12 -6.25 8.87
C ARG A 253 25.29 -4.98 9.09
N VAL A 254 25.01 -4.61 10.34
CA VAL A 254 24.09 -3.51 10.70
C VAL A 254 24.54 -2.14 10.19
N PRO A 255 25.80 -1.69 10.38
CA PRO A 255 26.24 -0.37 9.91
C PRO A 255 26.23 -0.24 8.38
N GLY A 256 26.57 -1.31 7.68
CA GLY A 256 26.56 -1.35 6.21
C GLY A 256 25.16 -1.21 5.65
N GLU A 257 24.19 -1.96 6.17
CA GLU A 257 22.79 -1.90 5.71
C GLU A 257 22.09 -0.59 6.09
N THR A 258 22.34 -0.05 7.29
CA THR A 258 21.80 1.27 7.69
C THR A 258 22.35 2.40 6.83
N SER A 259 23.65 2.39 6.53
CA SER A 259 24.28 3.38 5.65
C SER A 259 23.76 3.26 4.21
N ARG A 260 23.57 2.03 3.72
CA ARG A 260 22.95 1.78 2.40
C ARG A 260 21.52 2.31 2.35
N LEU A 261 20.70 2.04 3.38
CA LEU A 261 19.33 2.53 3.45
C LEU A 261 19.28 4.06 3.45
N HIS A 262 20.13 4.71 4.24
CA HIS A 262 20.18 6.17 4.29
C HIS A 262 20.56 6.77 2.93
N ARG A 263 21.63 6.25 2.29
CA ARG A 263 22.03 6.68 0.95
C ARG A 263 20.95 6.39 -0.10
N ALA A 264 20.27 5.26 0.01
CA ALA A 264 19.12 4.92 -0.81
C ALA A 264 18.03 6.00 -0.68
N LEU A 265 17.63 6.39 0.53
CA LEU A 265 16.60 7.42 0.71
C LEU A 265 17.04 8.80 0.17
N GLU A 266 18.31 9.19 0.36
CA GLU A 266 18.83 10.47 -0.15
C GLU A 266 18.95 10.52 -1.67
N GLN A 267 19.23 9.38 -2.30
CA GLN A 267 19.44 9.25 -3.75
C GLN A 267 18.24 8.63 -4.48
N ASP A 268 17.04 8.64 -3.87
CA ASP A 268 15.84 8.12 -4.54
C ASP A 268 15.56 8.92 -5.82
N THR A 269 15.50 8.22 -6.95
CA THR A 269 15.31 8.83 -8.27
C THR A 269 14.02 9.65 -8.36
N ARG A 270 12.96 9.29 -7.63
CA ARG A 270 11.69 10.03 -7.60
C ARG A 270 11.84 11.37 -6.92
N LEU A 271 12.61 11.43 -5.83
CA LEU A 271 12.92 12.67 -5.13
C LEU A 271 13.79 13.58 -6.00
N LEU A 272 14.82 13.01 -6.66
CA LEU A 272 15.68 13.74 -7.59
C LEU A 272 14.89 14.28 -8.78
N ALA A 273 14.01 13.46 -9.36
CA ALA A 273 13.13 13.88 -10.46
C ALA A 273 12.12 14.94 -10.02
N SER A 274 11.52 14.83 -8.82
CA SER A 274 10.62 15.84 -8.26
C SER A 274 11.31 17.19 -8.11
N LYS A 275 12.51 17.23 -7.51
CA LYS A 275 13.33 18.45 -7.40
C LYS A 275 13.69 19.02 -8.77
N TRP A 276 14.03 18.18 -9.73
CA TRP A 276 14.34 18.61 -11.08
C TRP A 276 13.12 19.20 -11.79
N VAL A 277 11.94 18.58 -11.67
CA VAL A 277 10.69 19.09 -12.24
C VAL A 277 10.37 20.46 -11.66
N ALA A 278 10.45 20.62 -10.34
CA ALA A 278 10.21 21.90 -9.67
C ALA A 278 11.16 23.01 -10.14
N ALA A 279 12.40 22.68 -10.49
CA ALA A 279 13.42 23.65 -10.91
C ALA A 279 13.45 23.94 -12.42
N ASN A 280 13.03 22.99 -13.27
CA ASN A 280 13.27 23.04 -14.73
C ASN A 280 11.98 23.05 -15.55
N VAL A 281 10.88 22.52 -15.04
CA VAL A 281 9.59 22.51 -15.75
C VAL A 281 8.86 23.82 -15.46
N PRO A 282 8.43 24.58 -16.48
CA PRO A 282 7.69 25.81 -16.24
C PRO A 282 6.38 25.57 -15.47
N ALA A 283 6.07 26.46 -14.53
CA ALA A 283 4.79 26.42 -13.81
C ALA A 283 3.60 26.53 -14.79
N GLY A 284 2.53 25.79 -14.49
CA GLY A 284 1.35 25.67 -15.34
C GLY A 284 1.46 24.65 -16.48
N SER A 285 2.54 23.86 -16.53
CA SER A 285 2.66 22.75 -17.48
C SER A 285 1.75 21.57 -17.12
N PHE A 286 1.28 20.86 -18.15
CA PHE A 286 0.60 19.57 -18.05
C PHE A 286 1.62 18.43 -18.11
N ILE A 287 1.78 17.71 -17.01
CA ILE A 287 2.63 16.54 -16.87
C ILE A 287 1.77 15.29 -16.80
N VAL A 288 2.05 14.31 -17.66
CA VAL A 288 1.55 12.94 -17.52
C VAL A 288 2.64 12.10 -16.86
N SER A 289 2.31 11.34 -15.83
CA SER A 289 3.26 10.45 -15.17
C SER A 289 2.69 9.05 -15.03
N GLU A 290 3.52 8.05 -15.25
CA GLU A 290 3.22 6.69 -14.80
C GLU A 290 3.21 6.62 -13.27
N GLN A 291 2.59 5.55 -12.74
CA GLN A 291 2.72 5.17 -11.34
C GLN A 291 4.20 4.95 -10.97
N TYR A 292 4.53 5.14 -9.70
CA TYR A 292 5.91 5.09 -9.21
C TYR A 292 6.85 6.15 -9.81
N GLY A 293 6.30 7.21 -10.41
CA GLY A 293 7.02 8.41 -10.85
C GLY A 293 7.38 9.38 -9.71
N PRO A 294 7.84 10.60 -10.02
CA PRO A 294 8.15 11.62 -9.02
C PRO A 294 6.90 12.07 -8.26
N GLU A 295 7.07 12.45 -7.00
CA GLU A 295 6.03 13.12 -6.24
C GLU A 295 5.92 14.57 -6.72
N ILE A 296 4.84 14.89 -7.44
CA ILE A 296 4.57 16.20 -8.00
C ILE A 296 3.32 16.75 -7.32
N TYR A 297 3.44 17.94 -6.73
CA TYR A 297 2.30 18.64 -6.13
C TYR A 297 1.39 19.21 -7.22
N ALA A 298 0.12 18.78 -7.22
CA ALA A 298 -0.86 19.14 -8.23
C ALA A 298 -2.12 19.72 -7.57
N PRO A 299 -2.49 21.00 -7.82
CA PRO A 299 -3.57 21.66 -7.09
C PRO A 299 -4.93 20.98 -7.21
N GLN A 300 -5.19 20.26 -8.31
CA GLN A 300 -6.43 19.52 -8.52
C GLN A 300 -6.71 18.47 -7.43
N MET A 301 -5.70 18.04 -6.67
CA MET A 301 -5.91 17.14 -5.53
C MET A 301 -6.86 17.75 -4.49
N LYS A 302 -6.84 19.09 -4.32
CA LYS A 302 -7.70 19.83 -3.39
C LYS A 302 -9.18 19.71 -3.74
N LEU A 303 -9.51 19.60 -5.02
CA LEU A 303 -10.89 19.55 -5.52
C LEU A 303 -11.65 18.31 -5.04
N LYS A 304 -10.95 17.33 -4.44
CA LYS A 304 -11.52 16.10 -3.87
C LYS A 304 -11.45 16.05 -2.35
N CYS A 305 -10.86 17.06 -1.73
CA CYS A 305 -10.57 17.07 -0.30
C CYS A 305 -11.66 17.83 0.48
N ALA A 306 -11.81 17.51 1.76
CA ALA A 306 -12.60 18.33 2.68
C ALA A 306 -11.98 19.74 2.80
N PRO A 307 -12.75 20.80 3.09
CA PRO A 307 -12.26 22.17 3.15
C PRO A 307 -11.01 22.36 4.03
N GLU A 308 -10.96 21.70 5.19
CA GLU A 308 -9.81 21.76 6.09
C GLU A 308 -8.53 21.19 5.46
N THR A 309 -8.68 20.08 4.73
CA THR A 309 -7.57 19.44 4.00
C THR A 309 -7.16 20.30 2.80
N ALA A 310 -8.12 20.85 2.06
CA ALA A 310 -7.84 21.79 0.96
C ALA A 310 -7.01 22.99 1.44
N ALA A 311 -7.39 23.61 2.57
CA ALA A 311 -6.65 24.72 3.18
C ALA A 311 -5.25 24.32 3.69
N ALA A 312 -5.06 23.08 4.15
CA ALA A 312 -3.73 22.57 4.47
C ALA A 312 -2.86 22.43 3.23
N ILE A 313 -3.42 21.93 2.11
CA ILE A 313 -2.71 21.85 0.85
C ILE A 313 -2.43 23.26 0.30
N ASP A 314 -3.33 24.24 0.48
CA ASP A 314 -3.06 25.65 0.10
C ASP A 314 -1.80 26.17 0.78
N ARG A 315 -1.67 25.95 2.08
CA ARG A 315 -0.46 26.34 2.83
C ARG A 315 0.80 25.61 2.37
N LEU A 316 0.71 24.32 2.03
CA LEU A 316 1.84 23.56 1.49
C LEU A 316 2.26 24.01 0.09
N MET A 317 1.31 24.55 -0.69
CA MET A 317 1.54 24.98 -2.07
C MET A 317 1.93 26.45 -2.19
N ASP A 318 1.89 27.22 -1.10
CA ASP A 318 2.26 28.63 -1.12
C ASP A 318 3.72 28.79 -1.57
N GLY A 319 3.93 29.62 -2.60
CA GLY A 319 5.23 29.83 -3.24
C GLY A 319 5.79 28.65 -4.05
N GLN A 320 5.08 27.52 -4.17
CA GLN A 320 5.52 26.36 -4.97
C GLN A 320 5.04 26.47 -6.43
N PRO A 321 5.83 26.02 -7.42
CA PRO A 321 5.34 25.90 -8.79
C PRO A 321 4.21 24.87 -8.84
N TYR A 322 3.13 25.20 -9.54
CA TYR A 322 2.00 24.29 -9.73
C TYR A 322 2.04 23.63 -11.11
N PHE A 323 1.58 22.39 -11.18
CA PHE A 323 1.51 21.61 -12.42
C PHE A 323 0.15 20.93 -12.53
N GLY A 324 -0.33 20.75 -13.76
CA GLY A 324 -1.41 19.81 -14.02
C GLY A 324 -0.82 18.41 -14.13
N LEU A 325 -1.00 17.58 -13.10
CA LEU A 325 -0.63 16.15 -13.14
C LEU A 325 -1.78 15.21 -13.57
N LEU A 326 -1.55 14.38 -14.58
CA LEU A 326 -2.39 13.21 -14.88
C LEU A 326 -1.59 11.93 -14.63
N LEU A 327 -2.12 11.03 -13.82
CA LEU A 327 -1.50 9.72 -13.62
C LEU A 327 -2.04 8.71 -14.63
N MET A 328 -1.12 8.05 -15.34
CA MET A 328 -1.49 6.97 -16.24
C MET A 328 -2.05 5.79 -15.44
N PRO A 329 -3.22 5.23 -15.81
CA PRO A 329 -3.79 4.08 -15.12
C PRO A 329 -2.86 2.86 -15.18
N LEU A 330 -2.68 2.23 -14.01
CA LEU A 330 -1.98 0.96 -13.87
C LEU A 330 -2.83 -0.01 -13.05
N PHE A 331 -3.10 -1.19 -13.60
CA PHE A 331 -3.83 -2.24 -12.89
C PHE A 331 -2.87 -3.32 -12.42
N GLN A 332 -2.91 -3.64 -11.14
CA GLN A 332 -2.14 -4.77 -10.58
C GLN A 332 -2.77 -6.11 -10.96
N VAL A 333 -4.08 -6.11 -11.23
CA VAL A 333 -4.90 -7.27 -11.58
C VAL A 333 -5.40 -7.08 -13.01
N MET A 334 -5.24 -8.10 -13.86
CA MET A 334 -5.53 -7.99 -15.31
C MET A 334 -4.83 -6.78 -15.97
N PRO A 335 -3.49 -6.67 -15.84
CA PRO A 335 -2.72 -5.51 -16.31
C PRO A 335 -2.85 -5.25 -17.81
N GLU A 336 -3.16 -6.27 -18.62
CA GLU A 336 -3.38 -6.13 -20.07
C GLU A 336 -4.49 -5.14 -20.40
N ARG A 337 -5.50 -4.99 -19.53
CA ARG A 337 -6.60 -4.02 -19.69
C ARG A 337 -6.12 -2.56 -19.68
N THR A 338 -4.90 -2.29 -19.19
CA THR A 338 -4.33 -0.93 -19.23
C THR A 338 -3.94 -0.48 -20.64
N ALA A 339 -3.85 -1.39 -21.61
CA ALA A 339 -3.37 -1.09 -22.97
C ALA A 339 -4.07 0.12 -23.62
N VAL A 340 -5.37 0.29 -23.37
CA VAL A 340 -6.18 1.39 -23.91
C VAL A 340 -5.75 2.79 -23.43
N PHE A 341 -4.98 2.86 -22.33
CA PHE A 341 -4.43 4.11 -21.79
C PHE A 341 -2.98 4.36 -22.24
N TYR A 342 -2.33 3.40 -22.89
CA TYR A 342 -1.00 3.54 -23.47
C TYR A 342 -1.14 3.93 -24.95
N ASP A 343 -1.81 5.05 -25.20
CA ASP A 343 -2.01 5.65 -26.51
C ASP A 343 -1.63 7.15 -26.43
N LEU A 344 -0.61 7.56 -27.20
CA LEU A 344 -0.15 8.95 -27.24
C LEU A 344 -1.23 9.93 -27.70
N ALA A 345 -2.26 9.47 -28.41
CA ALA A 345 -3.40 10.31 -28.80
C ALA A 345 -4.16 10.89 -27.59
N LEU A 346 -4.13 10.20 -26.44
CA LEU A 346 -4.75 10.68 -25.20
C LEU A 346 -3.96 11.84 -24.55
N TYR A 347 -2.68 11.96 -24.87
CA TYR A 347 -1.75 12.86 -24.16
C TYR A 347 -1.22 14.00 -25.03
N ARG A 348 -1.84 14.27 -26.19
CA ARG A 348 -1.42 15.33 -27.14
C ARG A 348 -1.28 16.72 -26.52
N ASN A 349 -2.03 17.00 -25.46
CA ASN A 349 -1.96 18.28 -24.76
C ASN A 349 -0.89 18.34 -23.67
N ALA A 350 -0.31 17.20 -23.28
CA ALA A 350 0.73 17.14 -22.25
C ALA A 350 1.96 17.93 -22.71
N ASP A 351 2.56 18.71 -21.82
CA ASP A 351 3.87 19.33 -22.01
C ASP A 351 5.00 18.32 -21.80
N TYR A 352 4.83 17.43 -20.81
CA TYR A 352 5.81 16.42 -20.42
C TYR A 352 5.16 15.07 -20.14
N LEU A 353 5.88 14.00 -20.45
CA LEU A 353 5.54 12.63 -20.06
C LEU A 353 6.66 12.02 -19.24
N ILE A 354 6.33 11.35 -18.15
CA ILE A 354 7.29 10.72 -17.25
C ILE A 354 6.99 9.22 -17.18
N THR A 355 7.96 8.40 -17.60
CA THR A 355 7.88 6.95 -17.51
C THR A 355 8.76 6.42 -16.38
N SER A 356 8.37 5.26 -15.87
CA SER A 356 8.99 4.59 -14.73
C SER A 356 9.41 3.18 -15.09
N GLY A 357 10.69 2.89 -14.88
CA GLY A 357 11.24 1.54 -15.01
C GLY A 357 10.56 0.52 -14.09
N SER A 358 9.94 0.94 -12.98
CA SER A 358 9.10 0.04 -12.16
C SER A 358 7.89 -0.50 -12.91
N VAL A 359 7.44 0.21 -13.95
CA VAL A 359 6.30 -0.15 -14.80
C VAL A 359 6.80 -0.78 -16.10
N SER A 360 7.64 -0.06 -16.86
CA SER A 360 8.10 -0.51 -18.19
C SER A 360 8.79 -1.88 -18.12
N SER A 361 9.67 -2.11 -17.13
CA SER A 361 10.38 -3.38 -16.96
C SER A 361 9.43 -4.57 -16.71
N ARG A 362 8.20 -4.32 -16.23
CA ARG A 362 7.20 -5.39 -16.05
C ARG A 362 6.58 -5.79 -17.38
N TYR A 363 6.29 -4.82 -18.24
CA TYR A 363 5.80 -5.07 -19.60
C TYR A 363 6.87 -5.73 -20.48
N GLU A 364 8.13 -5.30 -20.35
CA GLU A 364 9.27 -5.85 -21.11
C GLU A 364 9.53 -7.34 -20.82
N ARG A 365 9.15 -7.85 -19.66
CA ARG A 365 9.30 -9.29 -19.31
C ARG A 365 8.35 -10.22 -20.07
N GLU A 366 7.23 -9.70 -20.58
CA GLU A 366 6.20 -10.48 -21.29
C GLU A 366 5.80 -9.75 -22.59
N PRO A 367 6.72 -9.61 -23.57
CA PRO A 367 6.55 -8.69 -24.70
C PRO A 367 5.38 -9.02 -25.63
N GLU A 368 5.07 -10.30 -25.80
CA GLU A 368 3.91 -10.74 -26.60
C GLU A 368 2.58 -10.33 -25.95
N ARG A 369 2.50 -10.42 -24.61
CA ARG A 369 1.30 -10.07 -23.84
C ARG A 369 1.07 -8.56 -23.77
N PHE A 370 2.14 -7.77 -23.76
CA PHE A 370 2.08 -6.31 -23.56
C PHE A 370 2.58 -5.52 -24.79
N ALA A 371 2.35 -6.06 -25.99
CA ALA A 371 2.81 -5.47 -27.24
C ALA A 371 2.30 -4.03 -27.46
N ALA A 372 1.08 -3.71 -27.01
CA ALA A 372 0.50 -2.37 -27.11
C ALA A 372 1.27 -1.36 -26.25
N GLN A 373 1.50 -1.68 -24.96
CA GLN A 373 2.27 -0.83 -24.05
C GLN A 373 3.72 -0.67 -24.53
N LEU A 374 4.34 -1.74 -25.03
CA LEU A 374 5.69 -1.65 -25.60
C LEU A 374 5.76 -0.81 -26.88
N THR A 375 4.67 -0.77 -27.66
CA THR A 375 4.57 0.12 -28.82
C THR A 375 4.52 1.58 -28.40
N PHE A 376 3.75 1.89 -27.35
CA PHE A 376 3.71 3.22 -26.75
C PHE A 376 5.10 3.73 -26.35
N TYR A 377 5.91 2.93 -25.63
CA TYR A 377 7.26 3.36 -25.26
C TYR A 377 8.17 3.58 -26.47
N ARG A 378 8.08 2.72 -27.49
CA ARG A 378 8.85 2.90 -28.74
C ARG A 378 8.47 4.19 -29.47
N GLN A 379 7.18 4.52 -29.52
CA GLN A 379 6.70 5.77 -30.12
C GLN A 379 7.16 6.98 -29.30
N LEU A 380 7.08 6.89 -27.97
CA LEU A 380 7.57 7.95 -27.08
C LEU A 380 9.06 8.23 -27.30
N ASP A 381 9.90 7.19 -27.35
CA ASP A 381 11.33 7.31 -27.63
C ASP A 381 11.64 7.86 -29.04
N ALA A 382 10.73 7.70 -30.00
CA ALA A 382 10.91 8.13 -31.39
C ALA A 382 10.38 9.55 -31.67
N GLU A 383 9.30 9.96 -31.01
CA GLU A 383 8.57 11.20 -31.31
C GLU A 383 8.81 12.32 -30.29
N TYR A 384 9.28 12.00 -29.08
CA TYR A 384 9.43 12.96 -27.98
C TYR A 384 10.91 13.15 -27.59
N ASP A 385 11.24 14.36 -27.13
CA ASP A 385 12.59 14.68 -26.70
C ASP A 385 12.84 14.17 -25.28
N LEU A 386 13.75 13.21 -25.09
CA LEU A 386 14.20 12.80 -23.76
C LEU A 386 15.07 13.91 -23.15
N VAL A 387 14.50 14.70 -22.25
CA VAL A 387 15.18 15.85 -21.64
C VAL A 387 15.94 15.53 -20.37
N GLN A 388 15.56 14.46 -19.66
CA GLN A 388 16.24 14.04 -18.44
C GLN A 388 16.02 12.56 -18.14
N ARG A 389 17.08 11.91 -17.63
CA ARG A 389 17.06 10.53 -17.16
C ARG A 389 17.65 10.43 -15.76
N PHE A 390 16.94 9.75 -14.86
CA PHE A 390 17.42 9.39 -13.53
C PHE A 390 17.54 7.88 -13.45
N SER A 391 18.76 7.37 -13.26
CA SER A 391 19.01 5.94 -13.07
C SER A 391 19.49 5.70 -11.63
N PRO A 392 19.05 4.60 -10.98
CA PRO A 392 19.46 4.30 -9.62
C PRO A 392 20.97 3.98 -9.58
N LYS A 393 21.77 4.79 -8.87
CA LYS A 393 23.22 4.56 -8.70
C LYS A 393 23.56 3.61 -7.54
N GLU A 394 22.86 3.73 -6.41
CA GLU A 394 23.04 2.87 -5.21
C GLU A 394 21.74 2.25 -4.67
N GLY A 395 20.68 2.18 -5.48
CA GLY A 395 19.57 1.23 -5.25
C GLY A 395 18.26 1.77 -4.67
N ALA A 396 17.91 3.04 -4.86
CA ALA A 396 16.56 3.52 -4.54
C ALA A 396 15.86 4.15 -5.74
N GLY A 397 14.57 3.85 -5.85
CA GLY A 397 13.72 4.32 -6.92
C GLY A 397 13.96 3.62 -8.27
N PRO A 398 12.98 3.69 -9.18
CA PRO A 398 13.10 3.16 -10.53
C PRO A 398 13.97 4.05 -11.40
N GLU A 399 14.38 3.55 -12.56
CA GLU A 399 14.74 4.47 -13.64
C GLU A 399 13.55 5.37 -13.97
N LEU A 400 13.78 6.68 -14.08
CA LEU A 400 12.78 7.63 -14.54
C LEU A 400 13.28 8.32 -15.80
N ARG A 401 12.41 8.44 -16.79
CA ARG A 401 12.68 9.17 -18.03
C ARG A 401 11.64 10.25 -18.19
N ILE A 402 12.10 11.48 -18.41
CA ILE A 402 11.25 12.65 -18.60
C ILE A 402 11.36 13.07 -20.06
N TYR A 403 10.24 13.03 -20.76
CA TYR A 403 10.09 13.39 -22.16
C TYR A 403 9.38 14.72 -22.27
N ARG A 404 9.81 15.55 -23.20
CA ARG A 404 9.15 16.80 -23.58
C ARG A 404 8.39 16.59 -24.89
N SER A 405 7.16 17.07 -24.93
CA SER A 405 6.31 16.96 -26.10
C SER A 405 6.81 17.81 -27.28
N PRO A 406 6.82 17.27 -28.51
CA PRO A 406 7.25 18.02 -29.68
C PRO A 406 6.26 19.15 -30.01
N GLY A 407 6.77 20.29 -30.47
CA GLY A 407 5.96 21.39 -30.99
C GLY A 407 5.16 22.20 -29.96
N LEU A 408 5.32 21.94 -28.66
CA LEU A 408 4.65 22.67 -27.59
C LEU A 408 5.61 23.63 -26.87
N ALA A 409 5.61 24.89 -27.32
CA ALA A 409 6.53 25.92 -26.83
C ALA A 409 6.12 26.54 -25.48
N LEU A 410 4.81 26.68 -25.24
CA LEU A 410 4.25 27.29 -24.03
C LEU A 410 3.60 26.24 -23.12
N PRO A 411 3.72 26.39 -21.79
CA PRO A 411 2.99 25.57 -20.82
C PRO A 411 1.50 25.62 -21.08
N LEU A 412 0.78 24.51 -20.87
CA LEU A 412 -0.66 24.44 -21.14
C LEU A 412 -1.46 25.61 -20.55
N ALA A 413 -1.18 26.04 -19.31
CA ALA A 413 -1.87 27.17 -18.68
C ALA A 413 -1.73 28.51 -19.43
N LYS A 414 -0.72 28.66 -20.29
CA LYS A 414 -0.48 29.87 -21.11
C LYS A 414 -0.92 29.72 -22.56
N ARG A 415 -1.45 28.56 -22.96
CA ARG A 415 -1.95 28.35 -24.33
C ARG A 415 -3.34 28.95 -24.47
N SER A 416 -3.63 29.57 -25.61
CA SER A 416 -4.97 30.06 -25.94
C SER A 416 -5.88 28.98 -26.51
N ALA A 417 -5.31 27.89 -27.01
CA ALA A 417 -6.02 26.76 -27.60
C ALA A 417 -5.43 25.43 -27.10
N PHE A 418 -6.27 24.40 -27.05
CA PHE A 418 -5.90 23.03 -26.75
C PHE A 418 -6.28 22.13 -27.94
N LEU A 419 -5.56 21.02 -28.09
CA LEU A 419 -5.84 20.03 -29.13
C LEU A 419 -7.08 19.22 -28.76
N PRO A 420 -7.93 18.82 -29.71
CA PRO A 420 -9.12 18.01 -29.43
C PRO A 420 -8.79 16.75 -28.64
N LEU A 421 -9.59 16.45 -27.62
CA LEU A 421 -9.38 15.28 -26.77
C LEU A 421 -9.80 13.99 -27.49
N ALA A 422 -8.92 12.99 -27.46
CA ALA A 422 -9.24 11.68 -28.00
C ALA A 422 -10.06 10.86 -26.99
N PRO A 423 -11.11 10.13 -27.42
CA PRO A 423 -11.74 9.12 -26.58
C PRO A 423 -10.80 7.92 -26.39
N VAL A 424 -10.96 7.21 -25.27
CA VAL A 424 -10.31 5.90 -25.07
C VAL A 424 -10.93 4.91 -26.05
N ARG A 425 -10.10 4.32 -26.92
CA ARG A 425 -10.52 3.33 -27.93
C ARG A 425 -10.59 1.95 -27.29
N VAL A 426 -11.81 1.42 -27.17
CA VAL A 426 -12.05 0.07 -26.67
C VAL A 426 -12.33 -0.84 -27.86
N GLU A 427 -11.28 -1.34 -28.51
CA GLU A 427 -11.43 -2.28 -29.64
C GLU A 427 -11.76 -3.68 -29.12
N GLY A 428 -12.93 -4.23 -29.50
CA GLY A 428 -13.29 -5.63 -29.29
C GLY A 428 -13.51 -6.09 -27.83
N GLY A 429 -13.57 -5.18 -26.86
CA GLY A 429 -13.74 -5.50 -25.43
C GLY A 429 -14.72 -4.58 -24.69
N ALA A 430 -15.10 -4.96 -23.47
CA ALA A 430 -15.85 -4.08 -22.58
C ALA A 430 -14.90 -3.02 -21.96
N PRO A 431 -15.42 -1.82 -21.62
CA PRO A 431 -14.64 -0.80 -20.91
C PRO A 431 -13.90 -1.37 -19.70
N THR A 432 -12.74 -0.81 -19.41
CA THR A 432 -11.93 -1.15 -18.22
C THR A 432 -12.69 -0.81 -16.93
N GLY A 433 -13.55 0.20 -17.01
CA GLY A 433 -14.24 0.83 -15.89
C GLY A 433 -13.27 1.68 -15.07
N SER A 434 -12.36 2.35 -15.76
CA SER A 434 -11.51 3.41 -15.22
C SER A 434 -11.42 4.60 -16.17
N GLU A 435 -12.08 4.53 -17.33
CA GLU A 435 -12.16 5.61 -18.29
C GLU A 435 -12.87 6.82 -17.71
N GLU A 436 -13.95 6.61 -16.96
CA GLU A 436 -14.71 7.68 -16.31
C GLU A 436 -13.85 8.44 -15.29
N LEU A 437 -13.03 7.70 -14.53
CA LEU A 437 -12.10 8.27 -13.58
C LEU A 437 -10.95 8.99 -14.30
N PHE A 438 -10.38 8.39 -15.34
CA PHE A 438 -9.33 9.00 -16.15
C PHE A 438 -9.77 10.36 -16.71
N PHE A 439 -10.96 10.44 -17.28
CA PHE A 439 -11.51 11.68 -17.81
C PHE A 439 -11.95 12.68 -16.72
N LEU A 440 -12.39 12.20 -15.54
CA LEU A 440 -12.60 13.05 -14.37
C LEU A 440 -11.30 13.71 -13.93
N GLU A 441 -10.20 12.95 -13.79
CA GLU A 441 -8.88 13.48 -13.43
C GLU A 441 -8.39 14.54 -14.43
N MET A 442 -8.53 14.23 -15.72
CA MET A 442 -8.14 15.14 -16.79
C MET A 442 -8.98 16.42 -16.79
N GLY A 443 -10.29 16.34 -16.51
CA GLY A 443 -11.14 17.51 -16.37
C GLY A 443 -10.72 18.41 -15.20
N LEU A 444 -10.49 17.84 -14.03
CA LEU A 444 -10.04 18.58 -12.83
C LEU A 444 -8.67 19.26 -13.07
N LEU A 445 -7.80 18.61 -13.84
CA LEU A 445 -6.53 19.17 -14.29
C LEU A 445 -6.74 20.39 -15.20
N PHE A 446 -7.62 20.31 -16.19
CA PHE A 446 -7.90 21.44 -17.08
C PHE A 446 -8.51 22.62 -16.33
N GLU A 447 -9.41 22.38 -15.37
CA GLU A 447 -9.95 23.45 -14.51
C GLU A 447 -8.84 24.15 -13.71
N THR A 448 -7.92 23.36 -13.15
CA THR A 448 -6.76 23.86 -12.40
C THR A 448 -5.88 24.76 -13.26
N LEU A 449 -5.70 24.39 -14.53
CA LEU A 449 -4.93 25.15 -15.52
C LEU A 449 -5.75 26.24 -16.24
N LYS A 450 -6.97 26.53 -15.76
CA LYS A 450 -7.86 27.59 -16.28
C LYS A 450 -8.35 27.37 -17.72
N HIS A 451 -8.64 26.11 -18.07
CA HIS A 451 -9.20 25.69 -19.35
C HIS A 451 -10.61 25.07 -19.20
N PRO A 452 -11.66 25.87 -18.92
CA PRO A 452 -12.99 25.34 -18.61
C PRO A 452 -13.64 24.59 -19.78
N HIS A 453 -13.38 24.99 -21.03
CA HIS A 453 -13.89 24.27 -22.21
C HIS A 453 -13.25 22.88 -22.37
N ALA A 454 -11.94 22.75 -22.14
CA ALA A 454 -11.25 21.46 -22.18
C ALA A 454 -11.67 20.55 -21.01
N ALA A 455 -11.91 21.15 -19.84
CA ALA A 455 -12.49 20.44 -18.70
C ALA A 455 -13.88 19.89 -19.04
N LEU A 456 -14.74 20.71 -19.64
CA LEU A 456 -16.07 20.30 -20.07
C LEU A 456 -16.05 19.18 -21.12
N GLU A 457 -15.15 19.25 -22.11
CA GLU A 457 -14.95 18.14 -23.05
C GLU A 457 -14.52 16.85 -22.33
N SER A 458 -13.61 16.95 -21.36
CA SER A 458 -13.19 15.80 -20.55
C SER A 458 -14.38 15.18 -19.80
N TYR A 459 -15.22 15.99 -19.16
CA TYR A 459 -16.42 15.48 -18.48
C TYR A 459 -17.45 14.87 -19.42
N ARG A 460 -17.64 15.46 -20.60
CA ARG A 460 -18.48 14.88 -21.65
C ARG A 460 -17.95 13.52 -22.12
N LEU A 461 -16.63 13.36 -22.23
CA LEU A 461 -16.00 12.07 -22.51
C LEU A 461 -16.22 11.08 -21.36
N ALA A 462 -16.06 11.50 -20.10
CA ALA A 462 -16.32 10.65 -18.93
C ALA A 462 -17.75 10.07 -18.94
N LEU A 463 -18.75 10.89 -19.30
CA LEU A 463 -20.16 10.48 -19.38
C LEU A 463 -20.46 9.44 -20.47
N ARG A 464 -19.52 9.16 -21.38
CA ARG A 464 -19.66 8.09 -22.40
C ARG A 464 -19.33 6.70 -21.84
N TYR A 465 -18.75 6.61 -20.64
CA TYR A 465 -18.30 5.37 -20.04
C TYR A 465 -19.13 4.99 -18.80
N PRO A 466 -19.24 3.70 -18.47
CA PRO A 466 -19.99 3.24 -17.30
C PRO A 466 -19.30 3.66 -16.00
N PHE A 467 -20.09 4.16 -15.04
CA PHE A 467 -19.59 4.57 -13.72
C PHE A 467 -19.64 3.42 -12.72
N LYS A 468 -18.51 3.06 -12.12
CA LYS A 468 -18.48 2.08 -11.01
C LYS A 468 -18.93 2.66 -9.67
N ARG A 469 -18.76 3.97 -9.47
CA ARG A 469 -19.01 4.65 -8.20
C ARG A 469 -19.96 5.83 -8.40
N ALA A 470 -21.01 5.88 -7.59
CA ALA A 470 -21.95 7.00 -7.56
C ALA A 470 -21.26 8.34 -7.27
N SER A 471 -20.20 8.34 -6.47
CA SER A 471 -19.39 9.53 -6.17
C SER A 471 -18.69 10.09 -7.40
N SER A 472 -18.20 9.24 -8.31
CA SER A 472 -17.57 9.67 -9.56
C SER A 472 -18.59 10.31 -10.51
N LEU A 473 -19.78 9.72 -10.64
CA LEU A 473 -20.87 10.31 -11.44
C LEU A 473 -21.28 11.67 -10.87
N ARG A 474 -21.44 11.75 -9.55
CA ARG A 474 -21.72 13.02 -8.86
C ARG A 474 -20.68 14.09 -9.18
N ALA A 475 -19.40 13.75 -9.07
CA ALA A 475 -18.32 14.69 -9.33
C ALA A 475 -18.32 15.17 -10.79
N VAL A 476 -18.39 14.25 -11.75
CA VAL A 476 -18.40 14.60 -13.19
C VAL A 476 -19.56 15.54 -13.53
N VAL A 477 -20.78 15.23 -13.08
CA VAL A 477 -21.98 16.02 -13.39
C VAL A 477 -21.89 17.43 -12.79
N LEU A 478 -21.56 17.53 -11.50
CA LEU A 478 -21.49 18.84 -10.83
C LEU A 478 -20.38 19.71 -11.43
N ARG A 479 -19.19 19.16 -11.67
CA ARG A 479 -18.08 19.90 -12.27
C ARG A 479 -18.35 20.31 -13.71
N ALA A 480 -19.04 19.48 -14.50
CA ALA A 480 -19.47 19.84 -15.84
C ALA A 480 -20.45 21.03 -15.84
N ALA A 481 -21.43 21.02 -14.94
CA ALA A 481 -22.36 22.15 -14.80
C ALA A 481 -21.65 23.44 -14.36
N GLU A 482 -20.73 23.34 -13.39
CA GLU A 482 -19.90 24.48 -12.95
C GLU A 482 -19.04 25.04 -14.11
N CYS A 483 -18.43 24.18 -14.94
CA CYS A 483 -17.67 24.61 -16.11
C CYS A 483 -18.55 25.31 -17.16
N MET A 484 -19.78 24.81 -17.40
CA MET A 484 -20.73 25.47 -18.31
C MET A 484 -21.10 26.87 -17.80
N VAL A 485 -21.34 27.03 -16.49
CA VAL A 485 -21.62 28.34 -15.88
C VAL A 485 -20.42 29.28 -16.03
N GLN A 486 -19.21 28.80 -15.75
CA GLN A 486 -17.98 29.59 -15.92
C GLN A 486 -17.74 30.01 -17.38
N ALA A 487 -18.22 29.22 -18.33
CA ALA A 487 -18.19 29.54 -19.76
C ALA A 487 -19.32 30.50 -20.19
N GLY A 488 -20.18 30.96 -19.28
CA GLY A 488 -21.34 31.80 -19.60
C GLY A 488 -22.55 31.05 -20.14
N GLU A 489 -22.55 29.71 -20.12
CA GLU A 489 -23.58 28.84 -20.68
C GLU A 489 -24.60 28.40 -19.62
N LYS A 490 -25.11 29.33 -18.80
CA LYS A 490 -25.99 29.04 -17.65
C LYS A 490 -27.25 28.25 -18.03
N GLU A 491 -27.89 28.59 -19.15
CA GLU A 491 -29.07 27.88 -19.66
C GLU A 491 -28.73 26.44 -20.07
N GLN A 492 -27.56 26.21 -20.67
CA GLN A 492 -27.11 24.87 -21.02
C GLN A 492 -26.80 24.04 -19.78
N ALA A 493 -26.22 24.67 -18.74
CA ALA A 493 -25.98 24.03 -17.45
C ALA A 493 -27.28 23.57 -16.78
N ALA A 494 -28.32 24.43 -16.80
CA ALA A 494 -29.65 24.10 -16.31
C ALA A 494 -30.26 22.91 -17.08
N ALA A 495 -30.28 22.97 -18.41
CA ALA A 495 -30.81 21.89 -19.25
C ALA A 495 -30.06 20.57 -19.07
N PHE A 496 -28.73 20.64 -18.90
CA PHE A 496 -27.89 19.49 -18.61
C PHE A 496 -28.23 18.84 -17.27
N LEU A 497 -28.35 19.63 -16.20
CA LEU A 497 -28.74 19.11 -14.88
C LEU A 497 -30.14 18.49 -14.91
N ASP A 498 -31.10 19.11 -15.61
CA ASP A 498 -32.45 18.57 -15.76
C ASP A 498 -32.45 17.21 -16.48
N ASP A 499 -31.60 17.04 -17.51
CA ASP A 499 -31.40 15.76 -18.17
C ASP A 499 -30.76 14.72 -17.24
N MET A 500 -29.75 15.10 -16.47
CA MET A 500 -29.12 14.21 -15.50
C MET A 500 -30.07 13.78 -14.38
N ILE A 501 -30.93 14.69 -13.88
CA ILE A 501 -31.97 14.38 -12.89
C ILE A 501 -32.95 13.32 -13.43
N ARG A 502 -33.34 13.43 -14.71
CA ARG A 502 -34.24 12.46 -15.36
C ARG A 502 -33.60 11.08 -15.52
N ARG A 503 -32.32 11.03 -15.93
CA ARG A 503 -31.61 9.78 -16.26
C ARG A 503 -31.05 9.03 -15.05
N THR A 504 -30.71 9.75 -13.98
CA THR A 504 -30.14 9.13 -12.78
C THR A 504 -31.19 8.26 -12.11
N ALA A 505 -30.85 7.07 -11.60
CA ALA A 505 -31.78 6.23 -10.85
C ALA A 505 -31.68 6.46 -9.33
N THR A 506 -30.48 6.75 -8.84
CA THR A 506 -30.13 6.88 -7.42
C THR A 506 -30.79 8.13 -6.79
N PRO A 507 -31.67 7.97 -5.78
CA PRO A 507 -32.38 9.09 -5.15
C PRO A 507 -31.45 10.17 -4.57
N GLU A 508 -30.36 9.76 -3.91
CA GLU A 508 -29.41 10.68 -3.27
C GLU A 508 -28.68 11.55 -4.29
N LEU A 509 -28.34 10.97 -5.45
CA LEU A 509 -27.73 11.72 -6.55
C LEU A 509 -28.73 12.67 -7.22
N LYS A 510 -29.97 12.21 -7.44
CA LYS A 510 -31.04 13.07 -7.96
C LYS A 510 -31.21 14.30 -7.10
N GLU A 511 -31.27 14.11 -5.79
CA GLU A 511 -31.48 15.22 -4.86
C GLU A 511 -30.31 16.20 -4.91
N ARG A 512 -29.07 15.70 -4.93
CA ARG A 512 -27.90 16.56 -5.07
C ARG A 512 -27.91 17.36 -6.39
N PHE A 513 -28.35 16.75 -7.49
CA PHE A 513 -28.47 17.44 -8.78
C PHE A 513 -29.61 18.47 -8.79
N ARG A 514 -30.73 18.22 -8.09
CA ARG A 514 -31.78 19.22 -7.89
C ARG A 514 -31.29 20.41 -7.08
N THR A 515 -30.52 20.17 -6.02
CA THR A 515 -29.91 21.26 -5.24
C THR A 515 -29.03 22.13 -6.13
N ALA A 516 -28.12 21.53 -6.90
CA ALA A 516 -27.27 22.27 -7.83
C ALA A 516 -28.08 23.02 -8.90
N ARG A 517 -29.16 22.42 -9.42
CA ARG A 517 -30.06 23.05 -10.40
C ARG A 517 -30.77 24.27 -9.82
N ALA A 518 -31.20 24.21 -8.56
CA ALA A 518 -31.84 25.31 -7.86
C ALA A 518 -30.85 26.42 -7.47
N GLU A 519 -29.61 26.07 -7.13
CA GLU A 519 -28.52 27.03 -6.87
C GLU A 519 -28.24 27.90 -8.11
N LEU A 520 -28.45 27.39 -9.34
CA LEU A 520 -28.37 28.20 -10.56
C LEU A 520 -29.46 29.28 -10.64
N ASP A 521 -30.63 29.06 -10.05
CA ASP A 521 -31.78 29.98 -10.14
C ASP A 521 -31.81 31.03 -8.99
N GLY A 522 -30.84 31.01 -8.07
CA GLY A 522 -30.76 31.89 -6.89
C GLY A 522 -30.52 33.38 -7.18
N PRO A 523 -30.64 34.26 -6.17
CA PRO A 523 -30.94 35.70 -6.32
C PRO A 523 -29.84 36.59 -6.92
N ASP A 524 -28.63 36.07 -7.18
CA ASP A 524 -27.51 36.82 -7.77
C ASP A 524 -27.27 36.48 -9.26
N GLY A 525 -28.30 35.94 -9.93
CA GLY A 525 -28.31 35.60 -11.35
C GLY A 525 -28.59 36.78 -12.27
#